data_AF-A0A9D2QHZ6-F1
#
_entry.id   AF-A0A9D2QHZ6-F1
#
_cell.length_a   1.000
_cell.length_b   1.000
_cell.length_c   1.000
_cell.angle_alpha   90.00
_cell.angle_beta   90.00
_cell.angle_gamma   90.00
#
_symmetry.space_group_name_H-M   'P 1'
#
loop_
_entity.id
_entity.type
_entity.pdbx_description
1 polymer ?
#
loop_
_entity_poly.entity_id
_entity_poly.type
_entity_poly.pdbx_seq_one_letter_code
_entity_poly.pdbx_strand_id
1 'polypeptide(L)'
;MAKAFFEVFPGLKLEGKRKDLFAQTQVERVTATRAKDFVRVYLESSRLILKEDVFAVEKEIQKQLFPDVNITVRLYERFHLSSQFNRETLLEVYRDSILLELSRYSHLLYNMFKNAEISFPQEDRMHLLIEDTVLARSKCEELGRILEKIFGERCGLPLIVYFDYREAKAGRFREEDEILISRRVAEIAARYRGSGGHQPAFGEAASQ
;
A
#
# COMPACT_ATOMS: atom_id res chain seq x y z
N MET A 1 -15.49 -4.73 24.11
CA MET A 1 -14.88 -3.69 24.96
C MET A 1 -13.41 -3.61 24.59
N ALA A 2 -12.92 -2.43 24.26
CA ALA A 2 -11.50 -2.21 24.01
C ALA A 2 -10.71 -2.40 25.31
N LYS A 3 -9.49 -2.94 25.21
CA LYS A 3 -8.60 -3.17 26.37
C LYS A 3 -7.30 -2.41 26.18
N ALA A 4 -6.61 -2.05 27.26
CA ALA A 4 -5.29 -1.44 27.12
C ALA A 4 -4.31 -2.41 26.45
N PHE A 5 -3.39 -1.90 25.62
CA PHE A 5 -2.46 -2.73 24.85
C PHE A 5 -1.64 -3.69 25.73
N PHE A 6 -1.11 -3.21 26.85
CA PHE A 6 -0.32 -4.04 27.78
C PHE A 6 -1.17 -4.99 28.63
N GLU A 7 -2.49 -4.83 28.70
CA GLU A 7 -3.37 -5.86 29.29
C GLU A 7 -3.55 -7.03 28.33
N VAL A 8 -3.54 -6.77 27.02
CA VAL A 8 -3.60 -7.83 25.99
C VAL A 8 -2.25 -8.51 25.82
N PHE A 9 -1.15 -7.79 26.01
CA PHE A 9 0.22 -8.30 25.89
C PHE A 9 1.04 -8.10 27.18
N PRO A 10 0.68 -8.76 28.30
CA PRO A 10 1.28 -8.50 29.61
C PRO A 10 2.77 -8.88 29.72
N GLY A 11 3.24 -9.82 28.89
CA GLY A 11 4.65 -10.23 28.84
C GLY A 11 5.52 -9.40 27.89
N LEU A 12 4.93 -8.52 27.08
CA LEU A 12 5.65 -7.77 26.06
C LEU A 12 6.43 -6.61 26.68
N LYS A 13 7.75 -6.62 26.49
CA LYS A 13 8.63 -5.55 26.94
C LYS A 13 8.97 -4.63 25.77
N LEU A 14 8.50 -3.39 25.86
CA LEU A 14 8.86 -2.30 24.96
C LEU A 14 9.71 -1.26 25.72
N GLU A 15 10.59 -0.57 25.00
CA GLU A 15 11.51 0.42 25.57
C GLU A 15 11.32 1.81 24.93
N GLY A 16 11.66 2.84 25.71
CA GLY A 16 11.63 4.25 25.29
C GLY A 16 10.29 4.69 24.68
N LYS A 17 10.37 5.47 23.60
CA LYS A 17 9.22 6.04 22.87
C LYS A 17 8.12 5.03 22.56
N ARG A 18 8.48 3.80 22.18
CA ARG A 18 7.50 2.75 21.82
C ARG A 18 6.67 2.32 23.02
N LYS A 19 7.25 2.26 24.22
CA LYS A 19 6.49 1.96 25.44
C LYS A 19 5.43 3.04 25.69
N ASP A 20 5.81 4.31 25.59
CA ASP A 20 4.93 5.44 25.88
C ASP A 20 3.77 5.58 24.86
N LEU A 21 4.05 5.32 23.59
CA LEU A 21 3.05 5.30 22.52
C LEU A 21 2.01 4.19 22.74
N PHE A 22 2.48 2.97 22.99
CA PHE A 22 1.61 1.81 23.10
C PHE A 22 0.91 1.73 24.48
N ALA A 23 1.43 2.40 25.51
CA ALA A 23 0.73 2.55 26.80
C ALA A 23 -0.58 3.32 26.68
N GLN A 24 -0.67 4.24 25.71
CA GLN A 24 -1.87 5.05 25.42
C GLN A 24 -2.72 4.45 24.29
N THR A 25 -2.40 3.24 23.83
CA THR A 25 -3.11 2.56 22.74
C THR A 25 -4.04 1.49 23.29
N GLN A 26 -5.22 1.38 22.69
CA GLN A 26 -6.20 0.35 23.02
C GLN A 26 -6.26 -0.71 21.92
N VAL A 27 -6.57 -1.94 22.31
CA VAL A 27 -6.83 -3.06 21.41
C VAL A 27 -8.35 -3.25 21.34
N GLU A 28 -8.90 -3.03 20.15
CA GLU A 28 -10.32 -3.24 19.88
C GLU A 28 -10.63 -4.73 19.75
N ARG A 29 -9.79 -5.45 19.00
CA ARG A 29 -10.00 -6.85 18.67
C ARG A 29 -8.70 -7.56 18.31
N VAL A 30 -8.60 -8.84 18.69
CA VAL A 30 -7.56 -9.76 18.21
C VAL A 30 -8.23 -10.90 17.44
N THR A 31 -7.71 -11.22 16.26
CA THR A 31 -8.18 -12.38 15.48
C THR A 31 -6.98 -13.20 15.05
N ALA A 32 -7.17 -14.52 14.93
CA ALA A 32 -6.16 -15.43 14.40
C ALA A 32 -6.77 -16.29 13.30
N THR A 33 -5.95 -16.70 12.33
CA THR A 33 -6.33 -17.73 11.35
C THR A 33 -6.56 -19.07 12.03
N ARG A 34 -7.34 -19.96 11.39
CA ARG A 34 -7.57 -21.33 11.91
C ARG A 34 -6.27 -22.12 12.09
N ALA A 35 -5.32 -21.91 11.19
CA ALA A 35 -3.99 -22.51 11.24
C ALA A 35 -3.07 -21.89 12.32
N LYS A 36 -3.48 -20.80 12.97
CA LYS A 36 -2.72 -20.05 13.99
C LYS A 36 -1.34 -19.58 13.49
N ASP A 37 -1.21 -19.38 12.18
CA ASP A 37 -0.02 -18.86 11.49
C ASP A 37 -0.10 -17.34 11.27
N PHE A 38 -1.24 -16.71 11.56
CA PHE A 38 -1.43 -15.28 11.38
C PHE A 38 -2.33 -14.67 12.46
N VAL A 39 -1.85 -13.61 13.11
CA VAL A 39 -2.58 -12.85 14.14
C VAL A 39 -2.77 -11.41 13.66
N ARG A 40 -4.02 -10.93 13.72
CA ARG A 40 -4.39 -9.53 13.47
C ARG A 40 -4.80 -8.90 14.77
N VAL A 41 -4.19 -7.77 15.09
CA VAL A 41 -4.51 -6.96 16.26
C VAL A 41 -5.00 -5.61 15.75
N TYR A 42 -6.25 -5.28 16.06
CA TYR A 42 -6.87 -4.01 15.70
C TYR A 42 -6.68 -3.04 16.87
N LEU A 43 -6.07 -1.89 16.57
CA LEU A 43 -5.66 -0.89 17.56
C LEU A 43 -6.42 0.41 17.33
N GLU A 44 -6.76 1.08 18.43
CA GLU A 44 -7.24 2.46 18.43
C GLU A 44 -6.30 3.32 19.27
N SER A 45 -5.95 4.51 18.77
CA SER A 45 -5.10 5.45 19.49
C SER A 45 -5.50 6.90 19.21
N SER A 46 -5.40 7.77 20.21
CA SER A 46 -5.55 9.21 20.03
C SER A 46 -4.27 9.89 19.54
N ARG A 47 -3.14 9.15 19.52
CA ARG A 47 -1.85 9.64 19.05
C ARG A 47 -1.47 8.94 17.75
N LEU A 48 -0.88 9.72 16.84
CA LEU A 48 -0.31 9.18 15.61
C LEU A 48 0.90 8.30 15.94
N ILE A 49 0.89 7.05 15.46
CA ILE A 49 1.99 6.09 15.61
C ILE A 49 2.58 5.84 14.22
N LEU A 50 3.86 6.15 14.04
CA LEU A 50 4.56 5.96 12.76
C LEU A 50 4.69 4.47 12.44
N LYS A 51 4.63 4.11 11.15
CA LYS A 51 4.66 2.70 10.74
C LYS A 51 5.97 1.99 11.08
N GLU A 52 7.07 2.73 11.20
CA GLU A 52 8.32 2.17 11.72
C GLU A 52 8.13 1.61 13.14
N ASP A 53 7.51 2.38 14.04
CA ASP A 53 7.22 1.97 15.41
C ASP A 53 6.23 0.79 15.42
N VAL A 54 5.18 0.83 14.58
CA VAL A 54 4.22 -0.28 14.44
C VAL A 54 4.92 -1.57 14.02
N PHE A 55 5.74 -1.52 12.97
CA PHE A 55 6.47 -2.69 12.48
C PHE A 55 7.53 -3.19 13.45
N ALA A 56 8.14 -2.30 14.23
CA ALA A 56 9.05 -2.71 15.29
C ALA A 56 8.29 -3.47 16.39
N VAL A 57 7.10 -3.01 16.78
CA VAL A 57 6.28 -3.71 17.78
C VAL A 57 5.72 -5.02 17.25
N GLU A 58 5.32 -5.12 15.98
CA GLU A 58 4.98 -6.42 15.34
C GLU A 58 6.10 -7.45 15.55
N LYS A 59 7.35 -7.05 15.29
CA LYS A 59 8.53 -7.90 15.46
C LYS A 59 8.77 -8.25 16.93
N GLU A 60 8.62 -7.32 17.85
CA GLU A 60 8.78 -7.60 19.29
C GLU A 60 7.72 -8.57 19.81
N ILE A 61 6.46 -8.43 19.38
CA ILE A 61 5.39 -9.39 19.73
C ILE A 61 5.76 -10.78 19.22
N GLN A 62 6.13 -10.90 17.94
CA GLN A 62 6.53 -12.18 17.36
C GLN A 62 7.71 -12.79 18.10
N LYS A 63 8.77 -12.01 18.36
CA LYS A 63 10.00 -12.47 19.00
C LYS A 63 9.80 -12.88 20.47
N GLN A 64 9.07 -12.08 21.24
CA GLN A 64 8.97 -12.28 22.69
C GLN A 64 7.85 -13.23 23.09
N LEU A 65 6.73 -13.23 22.36
CA LEU A 65 5.55 -14.02 22.71
C LEU A 65 5.41 -15.30 21.88
N PHE A 66 6.07 -15.37 20.72
CA PHE A 66 5.99 -16.50 19.80
C PHE A 66 7.37 -16.93 19.26
N PRO A 67 8.39 -17.12 20.11
CA PRO A 67 9.77 -17.36 19.67
C PRO A 67 9.94 -18.62 18.80
N ASP A 68 9.18 -19.67 19.10
CA ASP A 68 9.30 -20.99 18.46
C ASP A 68 8.16 -21.28 17.47
N VAL A 69 7.34 -20.28 17.14
CA VAL A 69 6.18 -20.44 16.26
C VAL A 69 6.36 -19.58 15.03
N ASN A 70 6.25 -20.20 13.85
CA ASN A 70 6.22 -19.47 12.59
C ASN A 70 4.85 -18.78 12.40
N ILE A 71 4.65 -17.69 13.14
CA ILE A 71 3.43 -16.90 13.15
C ILE A 71 3.71 -15.48 12.68
N THR A 72 2.86 -14.95 11.82
CA THR A 72 2.91 -13.55 11.39
C THR A 72 1.98 -12.71 12.26
N VAL A 73 2.52 -11.69 12.91
CA VAL A 73 1.73 -10.71 13.67
C VAL A 73 1.58 -9.44 12.85
N ARG A 74 0.34 -8.96 12.69
CA ARG A 74 0.03 -7.67 12.06
C ARG A 74 -0.82 -6.78 12.95
N LEU A 75 -0.39 -5.54 13.07
CA LEU A 75 -1.12 -4.48 13.77
C LEU A 75 -1.88 -3.63 12.74
N TYR A 76 -3.15 -3.36 13.03
CA TYR A 76 -4.05 -2.54 12.23
C TYR A 76 -4.52 -1.38 13.10
N GLU A 77 -3.84 -0.26 12.97
CA GLU A 77 -4.16 0.95 13.74
C GLU A 77 -5.25 1.80 13.09
N ARG A 78 -6.07 2.41 13.94
CA ARG A 78 -7.01 3.50 13.66
C ARG A 78 -6.73 4.62 14.65
N PHE A 79 -6.75 5.84 14.17
CA PHE A 79 -6.45 7.03 14.94
C PHE A 79 -7.67 7.90 15.13
N HIS A 80 -7.83 8.42 16.36
CA HIS A 80 -8.76 9.48 16.70
C HIS A 80 -7.96 10.77 16.91
N LEU A 81 -7.47 11.32 15.78
CA LEU A 81 -6.62 12.50 15.79
C LEU A 81 -7.41 13.74 16.23
N SER A 82 -6.73 14.65 16.92
CA SER A 82 -7.32 15.95 17.26
C SER A 82 -7.46 16.83 16.01
N SER A 83 -8.26 17.90 16.12
CA SER A 83 -8.51 18.87 15.04
C SER A 83 -7.28 19.65 14.59
N GLN A 84 -6.12 19.46 15.24
CA GLN A 84 -4.86 20.07 14.83
C GLN A 84 -4.30 19.45 13.53
N PHE A 85 -4.74 18.24 13.19
CA PHE A 85 -4.33 17.56 11.96
C PHE A 85 -5.33 17.83 10.85
N ASN A 86 -4.84 18.39 9.76
CA ASN A 86 -5.49 18.38 8.45
C ASN A 86 -4.71 17.43 7.50
N ARG A 87 -5.13 17.30 6.24
CA ARG A 87 -4.51 16.33 5.32
C ARG A 87 -3.08 16.71 4.95
N GLU A 88 -2.78 18.01 4.88
CA GLU A 88 -1.46 18.53 4.59
C GLU A 88 -0.47 18.27 5.73
N THR A 89 -0.80 18.71 6.95
CA THR A 89 0.00 18.47 8.16
C THR A 89 0.13 16.98 8.49
N LEU A 90 -0.92 16.18 8.27
CA LEU A 90 -0.82 14.72 8.40
C LEU A 90 0.15 14.15 7.37
N LEU A 91 0.07 14.59 6.11
CA LEU A 91 1.00 14.14 5.08
C LEU A 91 2.44 14.50 5.45
N GLU A 92 2.72 15.72 5.89
CA GLU A 92 4.08 16.15 6.29
C GLU A 92 4.71 15.20 7.33
N VAL A 93 3.94 14.82 8.36
CA VAL A 93 4.45 13.98 9.46
C VAL A 93 4.40 12.49 9.11
N TYR A 94 3.44 12.06 8.31
CA TYR A 94 3.17 10.64 8.05
C TYR A 94 3.63 10.14 6.68
N ARG A 95 4.20 11.00 5.83
CA ARG A 95 4.67 10.66 4.48
C ARG A 95 5.61 9.47 4.47
N ASP A 96 6.58 9.43 5.38
CA ASP A 96 7.55 8.32 5.46
C ASP A 96 6.89 7.00 5.87
N SER A 97 5.83 7.07 6.68
CA SER A 97 5.02 5.90 7.04
C SER A 97 4.27 5.34 5.84
N ILE A 98 3.66 6.21 5.03
CA ILE A 98 2.99 5.84 3.77
C ILE A 98 4.01 5.23 2.80
N LEU A 99 5.15 5.88 2.61
CA LEU A 99 6.24 5.38 1.76
C LEU A 99 6.73 4.01 2.22
N LEU A 100 6.89 3.80 3.52
CA LEU A 100 7.33 2.52 4.07
C LEU A 100 6.31 1.41 3.78
N GLU A 101 5.01 1.67 3.91
CA GLU A 101 3.97 0.71 3.54
C GLU A 101 3.94 0.42 2.04
N LEU A 102 3.99 1.46 1.20
CA LEU A 102 4.03 1.31 -0.24
C LEU A 102 5.26 0.50 -0.68
N SER A 103 6.43 0.71 -0.06
CA SER A 103 7.65 -0.04 -0.39
C SER A 103 7.51 -1.55 -0.14
N ARG A 104 6.73 -1.95 0.87
CA ARG A 104 6.46 -3.36 1.19
C ARG A 104 5.39 -3.96 0.28
N TYR A 105 4.54 -3.12 -0.28
CA TYR A 105 3.42 -3.55 -1.11
C TYR A 105 3.76 -3.58 -2.60
N SER A 106 4.34 -2.50 -3.13
CA SER A 106 4.73 -2.37 -4.54
C SER A 106 5.78 -1.28 -4.74
N HIS A 107 6.95 -1.66 -5.28
CA HIS A 107 8.02 -0.71 -5.60
C HIS A 107 7.56 0.38 -6.58
N LEU A 108 6.67 0.04 -7.52
CA LEU A 108 6.10 0.99 -8.46
C LEU A 108 5.25 2.06 -7.74
N LEU A 109 4.34 1.65 -6.84
CA LEU A 109 3.51 2.61 -6.10
C LEU A 109 4.36 3.50 -5.18
N TYR A 110 5.39 2.92 -4.55
CA TYR A 110 6.39 3.68 -3.79
C TYR A 110 7.04 4.76 -4.64
N ASN A 111 7.55 4.41 -5.83
CA ASN A 111 8.22 5.36 -6.71
C ASN A 111 7.26 6.44 -7.24
N MET A 112 6.02 6.05 -7.59
CA MET A 112 4.98 6.99 -8.00
C MET A 112 4.72 8.02 -6.91
N PHE A 113 4.46 7.59 -5.67
CA PHE A 113 4.16 8.50 -4.57
C PHE A 113 5.38 9.33 -4.13
N LYS A 114 6.58 8.74 -4.13
CA LYS A 114 7.82 9.41 -3.76
C LYS A 114 8.14 10.58 -4.68
N ASN A 115 7.92 10.39 -5.99
CA ASN A 115 8.26 11.36 -7.03
C ASN A 115 7.07 12.24 -7.46
N ALA A 116 5.88 12.00 -6.91
CA ALA A 116 4.70 12.83 -7.16
C ALA A 116 4.92 14.24 -6.59
N GLU A 117 4.48 15.24 -7.34
CA GLU A 117 4.22 16.55 -6.76
C GLU A 117 2.81 16.51 -6.18
N ILE A 118 2.70 16.85 -4.89
CA ILE A 118 1.45 16.73 -4.15
C ILE A 118 1.00 18.14 -3.78
N SER A 119 -0.26 18.45 -4.07
CA SER A 119 -0.90 19.68 -3.64
C SER A 119 -2.30 19.41 -3.09
N PHE A 120 -2.81 20.35 -2.30
CA PHE A 120 -4.16 20.30 -1.74
C PHE A 120 -4.97 21.48 -2.29
N PRO A 121 -5.55 21.36 -3.50
CA PRO A 121 -6.34 22.44 -4.08
C PRO A 121 -7.60 22.78 -3.27
N GLN A 122 -8.09 21.83 -2.47
CA GLN A 122 -9.21 21.98 -1.54
C GLN A 122 -8.93 21.17 -0.27
N GLU A 123 -9.65 21.46 0.81
CA GLU A 123 -9.41 20.85 2.13
C GLU A 123 -9.49 19.31 2.12
N ASP A 124 -10.38 18.73 1.31
CA ASP A 124 -10.63 17.30 1.21
C ASP A 124 -10.05 16.66 -0.07
N ARG A 125 -9.32 17.42 -0.90
CA ARG A 125 -8.81 16.96 -2.20
C ARG A 125 -7.29 16.96 -2.23
N MET A 126 -6.72 15.80 -2.50
CA MET A 126 -5.29 15.66 -2.79
C MET A 126 -5.11 15.51 -4.30
N HIS A 127 -4.23 16.32 -4.85
CA HIS A 127 -3.83 16.24 -6.25
C HIS A 127 -2.39 15.72 -6.34
N LEU A 128 -2.19 14.66 -7.11
CA LEU A 128 -0.87 14.11 -7.40
C LEU A 128 -0.54 14.28 -8.89
N LEU A 129 0.50 15.05 -9.16
CA LEU A 129 1.11 15.12 -10.48
C LEU A 129 2.22 14.06 -10.59
N ILE A 130 1.97 13.03 -11.40
CA ILE A 130 2.85 11.87 -11.58
C ILE A 130 3.41 11.80 -13.01
N GLU A 131 4.52 11.08 -13.20
CA GLU A 131 5.10 10.89 -14.53
C GLU A 131 4.17 10.05 -15.43
N ASP A 132 4.01 10.49 -16.68
CA ASP A 132 3.18 9.85 -17.68
C ASP A 132 3.88 8.61 -18.25
N THR A 133 3.69 7.48 -17.58
CA THR A 133 4.13 6.17 -18.04
C THR A 133 2.94 5.21 -18.09
N VAL A 134 3.01 4.21 -18.97
CA VAL A 134 1.96 3.19 -19.10
C VAL A 134 1.71 2.48 -17.76
N LEU A 135 2.79 2.18 -17.04
CA LEU A 135 2.74 1.56 -15.71
C LEU A 135 2.06 2.46 -14.69
N ALA A 136 2.41 3.75 -14.63
CA ALA A 136 1.80 4.71 -13.72
C ALA A 136 0.29 4.87 -13.97
N ARG A 137 -0.13 4.94 -15.24
CA ARG A 137 -1.56 4.98 -15.61
C ARG A 137 -2.32 3.73 -15.17
N SER A 138 -1.69 2.55 -15.25
CA SER A 138 -2.33 1.29 -14.84
C SER A 138 -2.51 1.13 -13.32
N LYS A 139 -1.78 1.93 -12.52
CA LYS A 139 -1.68 1.78 -11.07
C LYS A 139 -2.10 3.02 -10.28
N CYS A 140 -2.45 4.12 -10.93
CA CYS A 140 -2.86 5.36 -10.25
C CYS A 140 -4.11 5.15 -9.39
N GLU A 141 -5.13 4.45 -9.88
CA GLU A 141 -6.34 4.15 -9.10
C GLU A 141 -6.03 3.36 -7.82
N GLU A 142 -5.08 2.41 -7.91
CA GLU A 142 -4.66 1.61 -6.77
C GLU A 142 -3.93 2.47 -5.72
N LEU A 143 -3.05 3.37 -6.16
CA LEU A 143 -2.41 4.35 -5.27
C LEU A 143 -3.47 5.24 -4.59
N GLY A 144 -4.42 5.77 -5.37
CA GLY A 144 -5.50 6.62 -4.86
C GLY A 144 -6.28 5.92 -3.76
N ARG A 145 -6.76 4.69 -4.01
CA ARG A 145 -7.50 3.89 -3.02
C ARG A 145 -6.70 3.63 -1.74
N ILE A 146 -5.38 3.42 -1.83
CA ILE A 146 -4.53 3.23 -0.65
C ILE A 146 -4.48 4.52 0.17
N LEU A 147 -4.26 5.66 -0.48
CA LEU A 147 -4.22 6.96 0.20
C LEU A 147 -5.57 7.29 0.84
N GLU A 148 -6.68 7.12 0.12
CA GLU A 148 -8.04 7.33 0.65
C GLU A 148 -8.30 6.49 1.90
N LYS A 149 -7.85 5.23 1.93
CA LYS A 149 -7.96 4.37 3.12
C LYS A 149 -7.09 4.84 4.28
N ILE A 150 -5.85 5.25 4.01
CA ILE A 150 -4.95 5.73 5.06
C ILE A 150 -5.53 7.02 5.69
N PHE A 151 -5.93 7.98 4.86
CA PHE A 151 -6.46 9.24 5.36
C PHE A 151 -7.86 9.07 5.97
N GLY A 152 -8.79 8.45 5.25
CA GLY A 152 -10.19 8.31 5.67
C GLY A 152 -10.40 7.25 6.75
N GLU A 153 -10.02 5.99 6.50
CA GLU A 153 -10.35 4.87 7.39
C GLU A 153 -9.40 4.79 8.60
N ARG A 154 -8.10 5.05 8.40
CA ARG A 154 -7.11 4.98 9.47
C ARG A 154 -7.00 6.29 10.24
N CYS A 155 -6.93 7.44 9.58
CA CYS A 155 -6.69 8.72 10.25
C CYS A 155 -7.95 9.55 10.53
N GLY A 156 -9.13 9.12 10.05
CA GLY A 156 -10.40 9.83 10.27
C GLY A 156 -10.52 11.13 9.48
N LEU A 157 -9.72 11.32 8.44
CA LEU A 157 -9.70 12.49 7.56
C LEU A 157 -10.09 12.07 6.14
N PRO A 158 -11.39 12.10 5.76
CA PRO A 158 -11.83 11.77 4.41
C PRO A 158 -11.02 12.54 3.36
N LEU A 159 -10.62 11.83 2.31
CA LEU A 159 -9.78 12.35 1.24
C LEU A 159 -10.32 11.86 -0.11
N ILE A 160 -10.31 12.75 -1.11
CA ILE A 160 -10.56 12.41 -2.51
C ILE A 160 -9.25 12.65 -3.28
N VAL A 161 -8.81 11.66 -4.03
CA VAL A 161 -7.53 11.72 -4.74
C VAL A 161 -7.74 11.94 -6.24
N TYR A 162 -7.04 12.93 -6.79
CA TYR A 162 -7.00 13.25 -8.21
C TYR A 162 -5.58 13.10 -8.75
N PHE A 163 -5.47 12.70 -10.02
CA PHE A 163 -4.20 12.51 -10.71
C PHE A 163 -4.15 13.36 -11.97
N ASP A 164 -3.03 14.05 -12.16
CA ASP A 164 -2.61 14.55 -13.46
C ASP A 164 -1.25 13.97 -13.84
N TYR A 165 -0.91 14.10 -15.11
CA TYR A 165 0.27 13.49 -15.69
C TYR A 165 1.20 14.56 -16.25
N ARG A 166 2.50 14.40 -16.00
CA ARG A 166 3.57 15.20 -16.60
C ARG A 166 4.49 14.33 -17.43
N GLU A 167 5.16 14.92 -18.41
CA GLU A 167 6.18 14.21 -19.19
C GLU A 167 7.23 13.58 -18.25
N ALA A 168 7.54 12.30 -18.50
CA ALA A 168 8.57 11.60 -17.76
C ALA A 168 9.92 12.27 -17.99
N LYS A 169 10.71 12.47 -16.92
CA LYS A 169 12.05 13.04 -17.07
C LYS A 169 12.90 12.11 -17.94
N ALA A 170 13.31 12.60 -19.11
CA ALA A 170 14.08 11.82 -20.07
C ALA A 170 15.34 11.25 -19.41
N GLY A 171 15.41 9.92 -19.29
CA GLY A 171 16.56 9.19 -18.78
C GLY A 171 16.27 8.09 -17.76
N ARG A 172 15.14 8.12 -17.04
CA ARG A 172 14.91 7.17 -15.92
C ARG A 172 14.09 5.93 -16.27
N PHE A 173 13.21 5.99 -17.26
CA PHE A 173 12.26 4.91 -17.58
C PHE A 173 12.26 4.44 -19.04
N ARG A 174 13.13 4.98 -19.91
CA ARG A 174 13.19 4.56 -21.33
C ARG A 174 13.49 3.06 -21.47
N GLU A 175 14.47 2.55 -20.73
CA GLU A 175 14.83 1.13 -20.79
C GLU A 175 13.73 0.22 -20.22
N GLU A 176 13.09 0.58 -19.10
CA GLU A 176 12.03 -0.24 -18.51
C GLU A 176 10.76 -0.27 -19.38
N ASP A 177 10.39 0.86 -19.99
CA ASP A 177 9.25 0.96 -20.89
C ASP A 177 9.53 0.23 -22.21
N GLU A 178 10.76 0.33 -22.74
CA GLU A 178 11.19 -0.38 -23.95
C GLU A 178 11.26 -1.91 -23.74
N ILE A 179 11.76 -2.36 -22.59
CA ILE A 179 11.75 -3.79 -22.21
C ILE A 179 10.31 -4.30 -22.08
N LEU A 180 9.39 -3.52 -21.52
CA LEU A 180 8.00 -3.93 -21.33
C LEU A 180 7.22 -3.92 -22.66
N ILE A 181 7.41 -2.89 -23.50
CA ILE A 181 6.85 -2.84 -24.86
C ILE A 181 7.35 -4.04 -25.64
N SER A 182 8.64 -4.35 -25.58
CA SER A 182 9.24 -5.53 -26.21
C SER A 182 8.60 -6.84 -25.70
N ARG A 183 8.40 -6.99 -24.37
CA ARG A 183 7.71 -8.15 -23.80
C ARG A 183 6.26 -8.26 -24.25
N ARG A 184 5.52 -7.15 -24.29
CA ARG A 184 4.11 -7.12 -24.73
C ARG A 184 3.98 -7.47 -26.21
N VAL A 185 4.88 -6.94 -27.04
CA VAL A 185 4.99 -7.29 -28.46
C VAL A 185 5.32 -8.77 -28.64
N ALA A 186 6.26 -9.31 -27.85
CA ALA A 186 6.61 -10.73 -27.88
C ALA A 186 5.42 -11.62 -27.49
N GLU A 187 4.65 -11.24 -26.47
CA GLU A 187 3.46 -11.98 -26.03
C GLU A 187 2.35 -11.97 -27.09
N ILE A 188 2.09 -10.81 -27.72
CA ILE A 188 1.14 -10.71 -28.84
C ILE A 188 1.62 -11.56 -30.02
N ALA A 189 2.91 -11.47 -30.39
CA ALA A 189 3.47 -12.27 -31.48
C ALA A 189 3.42 -13.78 -31.19
N ALA A 190 3.57 -14.20 -29.93
CA ALA A 190 3.41 -15.59 -29.52
C ALA A 190 1.96 -16.08 -29.66
N ARG A 191 0.97 -15.25 -29.32
CA ARG A 191 -0.46 -15.57 -29.50
C ARG A 191 -0.84 -15.73 -30.98
N TYR A 192 -0.28 -14.89 -31.85
CA TYR A 192 -0.49 -15.01 -33.30
C TYR A 192 0.22 -16.24 -33.89
N ARG A 193 1.44 -16.57 -33.42
CA ARG A 193 2.14 -17.80 -33.86
C ARG A 193 1.49 -19.09 -33.34
N GLY A 194 0.83 -19.07 -32.19
CA GLY A 194 0.07 -20.21 -31.65
C GLY A 194 -1.28 -20.47 -32.33
N SER A 195 -1.74 -19.57 -33.21
CA SER A 195 -3.05 -19.67 -33.90
C SER A 195 -2.94 -20.02 -35.39
N GLY A 196 -1.75 -20.38 -35.88
CA GLY A 196 -1.45 -20.68 -37.28
C GLY A 196 -1.78 -22.11 -37.74
N GLY A 197 -2.95 -22.63 -37.38
CA GLY A 197 -3.38 -24.00 -37.69
C GLY A 197 -4.77 -24.10 -38.30
N HIS A 198 -5.14 -23.23 -39.24
CA HIS A 198 -6.28 -23.48 -40.12
C HIS A 198 -6.00 -22.96 -41.54
N GLN A 199 -5.57 -23.88 -42.41
CA GLN A 199 -5.67 -23.70 -43.86
C GLN A 199 -7.16 -23.65 -44.22
N PRO A 200 -7.69 -22.60 -44.85
CA PRO A 200 -8.96 -22.71 -45.54
C PRO A 200 -8.73 -23.60 -46.79
N ALA A 201 -9.42 -24.74 -46.81
CA ALA A 201 -9.50 -25.60 -47.97
C ALA A 201 -10.18 -24.84 -49.12
N PHE A 202 -9.42 -24.56 -50.20
CA PHE A 202 -10.00 -24.19 -51.47
C PHE A 202 -10.62 -25.44 -52.09
N GLY A 203 -11.94 -25.55 -52.01
CA GLY A 203 -12.72 -26.53 -52.75
C GLY A 203 -12.75 -26.17 -54.23
N GLU A 204 -12.34 -27.12 -55.07
CA GLU A 204 -12.65 -27.17 -56.50
C GLU A 204 -14.16 -27.00 -56.72
N ALA A 205 -14.55 -25.99 -57.49
CA ALA A 205 -15.82 -25.96 -58.18
C ALA A 205 -15.57 -26.25 -59.66
N ALA A 206 -15.84 -27.49 -60.05
CA ALA A 206 -15.99 -27.87 -61.44
C ALA A 206 -17.19 -27.14 -62.06
N SER A 207 -16.98 -26.55 -63.23
CA SER A 207 -18.01 -26.18 -64.19
C SER A 207 -17.37 -26.08 -65.58
N GLN A 208 -17.19 -27.23 -66.22
CA GLN A 208 -17.73 -27.59 -67.55
C GLN A 208 -17.22 -28.98 -67.94
#